data_AF-A0A2D4I796-F1
#
_entry.id   AF-A0A2D4I796-F1
#
_cell.length_a   1.000
_cell.length_b   1.000
_cell.length_c   1.000
_cell.angle_alpha   90.00
_cell.angle_beta   90.00
_cell.angle_gamma   90.00
#
_symmetry.space_group_name_H-M   'P 1'
#
loop_
_entity.id
_entity.type
_entity.pdbx_description
1 polymer ?
#
loop_
_entity_poly.entity_id
_entity_poly.type
_entity_poly.pdbx_seq_one_letter_code
_entity_poly.pdbx_strand_id
1 'polypeptide(L)'
;DEAIRYLEMFMDIAKNVQLSQSLVNAYTFLGNIYNESGNYSKASEYFSQAFEAANALSDLALMNEIKVYCGIGKAHSLMLKVNTHIEAADPINLKCLLDWKENRSDT
;
A
#
# COMPACT_ATOMS: atom_id res chain seq x y z
N ASP A 1 0.44 16.15 -3.26
CA ASP A 1 1.51 16.62 -4.16
C ASP A 1 2.71 17.22 -3.43
N GLU A 2 2.55 18.24 -2.59
CA GLU A 2 3.68 18.83 -1.86
C GLU A 2 4.40 17.84 -0.92
N ALA A 3 3.64 17.00 -0.19
CA ALA A 3 4.21 15.98 0.70
C ALA A 3 5.13 15.00 -0.04
N ILE A 4 4.72 14.56 -1.23
CA ILE A 4 5.52 13.67 -2.09
C ILE A 4 6.81 14.38 -2.49
N ARG A 5 6.72 15.63 -2.97
CA ARG A 5 7.90 16.41 -3.37
C ARG A 5 8.89 16.59 -2.22
N TYR A 6 8.41 16.90 -1.01
CA TYR A 6 9.28 17.03 0.15
C TYR A 6 9.91 15.70 0.59
N LEU A 7 9.16 14.59 0.50
CA LEU A 7 9.69 13.25 0.77
C LEU A 7 10.77 12.84 -0.25
N GLU A 8 10.58 13.14 -1.54
CA GLU A 8 11.57 12.88 -2.58
C GLU A 8 12.86 13.68 -2.35
N MET A 9 12.74 14.98 -2.05
CA MET A 9 13.90 15.81 -1.67
C MET A 9 14.61 15.27 -0.42
N PHE A 10 13.84 14.87 0.60
CA PHE A 10 14.38 14.29 1.82
C PHE A 10 15.15 12.99 1.54
N MET A 11 14.62 12.13 0.66
CA MET A 11 15.28 10.87 0.29
C MET A 11 16.61 11.10 -0.43
N ASP A 12 16.69 12.09 -1.32
CA ASP A 12 17.95 12.42 -1.99
C ASP A 12 19.01 12.87 -0.99
N ILE A 13 18.62 13.69 -0.01
CA ILE A 13 19.50 14.08 1.10
C ILE A 13 19.90 12.85 1.92
N ALA A 14 18.93 12.03 2.34
CA ALA A 14 19.16 10.85 3.17
C ALA A 14 20.08 9.82 2.49
N LYS A 15 19.99 9.65 1.16
CA LYS A 15 20.95 8.85 0.37
C LYS A 15 22.35 9.44 0.44
N ASN A 16 22.50 10.75 0.22
CA ASN A 16 23.80 11.42 0.21
C ASN A 16 24.51 11.36 1.57
N VAL A 17 23.75 11.44 2.67
CA VAL A 17 24.29 11.38 4.03
C VAL A 17 24.23 9.98 4.66
N GLN A 18 23.89 8.94 3.89
CA GLN A 18 23.82 7.54 4.31
C GLN A 18 22.90 7.27 5.51
N LEU A 19 21.77 7.98 5.60
CA LEU A 19 20.73 7.75 6.61
C LEU A 19 19.79 6.62 6.18
N SER A 20 20.30 5.40 6.20
CA SER A 20 19.58 4.20 5.71
C SER A 20 18.23 3.97 6.41
N GLN A 21 18.13 4.24 7.72
CA GLN A 21 16.87 4.14 8.46
C GLN A 21 15.83 5.15 7.98
N SER A 22 16.27 6.39 7.75
CA SER A 22 15.41 7.46 7.26
C SER A 22 14.88 7.17 5.86
N LEU A 23 15.66 6.47 5.03
CA LEU A 23 15.22 6.02 3.71
C LEU A 23 14.09 5.01 3.80
N VAL A 24 14.20 4.02 4.70
CA VAL A 24 13.11 3.07 4.96
C VAL A 24 11.81 3.81 5.29
N ASN A 25 11.87 4.77 6.22
CA ASN A 25 10.69 5.53 6.65
C ASN A 25 10.10 6.34 5.49
N ALA A 26 10.93 7.01 4.69
CA ALA A 26 10.46 7.82 3.57
C ALA A 26 9.80 6.97 2.48
N TYR A 27 10.37 5.80 2.14
CA TYR A 27 9.75 4.85 1.23
C TYR A 27 8.40 4.36 1.76
N THR A 28 8.32 4.00 3.05
CA THR A 28 7.04 3.58 3.67
C THR A 28 5.99 4.69 3.62
N PHE A 29 6.37 5.95 3.89
CA PHE A 29 5.44 7.08 3.80
C PHE A 29 4.94 7.33 2.38
N LEU A 30 5.82 7.29 1.37
CA LEU A 30 5.39 7.40 -0.02
C LEU A 30 4.45 6.25 -0.40
N GLY A 31 4.75 5.03 0.02
CA GLY A 31 3.89 3.87 -0.16
C GLY A 31 2.49 4.10 0.41
N ASN A 32 2.40 4.61 1.63
CA ASN A 32 1.12 4.94 2.27
C ASN A 32 0.36 6.03 1.51
N ILE A 33 1.01 7.13 1.11
CA ILE A 33 0.37 8.21 0.33
C ILE A 33 -0.20 7.68 -0.99
N TYR A 34 0.55 6.84 -1.71
CA TYR A 34 0.05 6.24 -2.96
C TYR A 34 -1.06 5.23 -2.72
N ASN A 35 -1.01 4.50 -1.61
CA ASN A 35 -2.05 3.56 -1.23
C ASN A 35 -3.36 4.29 -0.88
N GLU A 36 -3.30 5.37 -0.12
CA GLU A 36 -4.45 6.20 0.24
C GLU A 36 -5.06 6.91 -0.97
N SER A 37 -4.25 7.29 -1.96
CA SER A 37 -4.73 7.87 -3.23
C SER A 37 -5.25 6.83 -4.24
N GLY A 38 -5.28 5.54 -3.87
CA GLY A 38 -5.77 4.46 -4.73
C GLY A 38 -4.77 4.00 -5.80
N ASN A 39 -3.58 4.59 -5.86
CA ASN A 39 -2.52 4.15 -6.76
C ASN A 39 -1.72 2.99 -6.13
N TYR A 40 -2.38 1.84 -6.04
CA TYR A 40 -1.83 0.66 -5.37
C TYR A 40 -0.58 0.08 -6.06
N SER A 41 -0.41 0.32 -7.37
CA SER A 41 0.81 -0.09 -8.09
C SER A 41 2.02 0.66 -7.55
N LYS A 42 1.94 1.99 -7.52
CA LYS A 42 3.02 2.85 -7.03
C LYS A 42 3.25 2.67 -5.54
N ALA A 43 2.20 2.42 -4.77
CA ALA A 43 2.32 2.03 -3.37
C ALA A 43 3.17 0.77 -3.18
N SER A 44 2.89 -0.28 -3.96
CA SER A 44 3.63 -1.54 -3.89
C SER A 44 5.10 -1.38 -4.26
N GLU A 45 5.42 -0.53 -5.23
CA GLU A 45 6.81 -0.21 -5.60
C GLU A 45 7.56 0.40 -4.41
N TYR A 46 6.99 1.41 -3.76
CA TYR A 46 7.62 2.06 -2.61
C TYR A 46 7.73 1.15 -1.38
N PHE A 47 6.72 0.32 -1.09
CA PHE A 47 6.86 -0.67 -0.02
C PHE A 47 7.95 -1.71 -0.31
N SER A 48 8.16 -2.06 -1.58
CA SER A 48 9.24 -2.98 -1.98
C SER A 48 10.61 -2.33 -1.79
N GLN A 49 10.74 -1.04 -2.15
CA GLN A 49 11.97 -0.27 -1.90
C GLN A 49 12.26 -0.11 -0.40
N ALA A 50 11.24 0.11 0.42
CA ALA A 50 11.37 0.13 1.87
C ALA A 50 11.91 -1.23 2.38
N PHE A 51 11.37 -2.33 1.86
CA PHE A 51 11.75 -3.68 2.27
C PHE A 51 13.21 -3.98 1.93
N GLU A 52 13.64 -3.63 0.72
CA GLU A 52 15.04 -3.78 0.29
C GLU A 52 15.99 -2.95 1.15
N ALA A 53 15.61 -1.71 1.49
CA ALA A 53 16.40 -0.85 2.36
C ALA A 53 16.50 -1.40 3.79
N ALA A 54 15.40 -1.94 4.36
CA ALA A 54 15.42 -2.57 5.68
C ALA A 54 16.24 -3.87 5.68
N ASN A 55 16.19 -4.64 4.59
CA ASN A 55 17.01 -5.83 4.42
C ASN A 55 18.51 -5.48 4.36
N ALA A 56 18.88 -4.39 3.68
CA ALA A 56 20.26 -3.90 3.64
C ALA A 56 20.78 -3.48 5.03
N LEU A 57 19.89 -3.06 5.93
CA LEU A 57 20.19 -2.77 7.34
C LEU A 57 20.28 -4.02 8.23
N SER A 58 19.89 -5.19 7.72
CA SER A 58 19.71 -6.42 8.50
C SER A 58 18.76 -6.24 9.71
N ASP A 59 17.84 -5.28 9.62
CA ASP A 59 16.87 -4.99 10.69
C ASP A 59 15.59 -5.82 10.46
N LEU A 60 15.52 -6.95 11.18
CA LEU A 60 14.38 -7.86 11.10
C LEU A 60 13.07 -7.24 11.58
N ALA A 61 13.11 -6.31 12.53
CA ALA A 61 11.90 -5.67 13.04
C ALA A 61 11.28 -4.79 11.96
N LEU A 62 12.10 -3.97 11.29
CA LEU A 62 11.65 -3.14 10.17
C LEU A 62 11.19 -3.98 8.99
N MET A 63 11.91 -5.05 8.64
CA MET A 63 11.47 -5.95 7.58
C MET A 63 10.08 -6.53 7.86
N ASN A 64 9.80 -6.91 9.10
CA ASN A 64 8.50 -7.43 9.49
C ASN A 64 7.41 -6.36 9.45
N GLU A 65 7.70 -5.14 9.89
CA GLU A 65 6.78 -4.00 9.76
C GLU A 65 6.44 -3.72 8.29
N ILE A 66 7.45 -3.70 7.41
CA ILE A 66 7.25 -3.42 5.97
C ILE A 66 6.45 -4.52 5.28
N LYS A 67 6.61 -5.78 5.70
CA LYS A 67 5.76 -6.88 5.21
C LYS A 67 4.28 -6.64 5.51
N VAL A 68 3.95 -6.01 6.64
CA VAL A 68 2.56 -5.64 6.97
C VAL A 68 2.03 -4.63 5.94
N TYR A 69 2.79 -3.56 5.66
CA TYR A 69 2.40 -2.57 4.65
C TYR A 69 2.26 -3.16 3.25
N CYS A 70 3.21 -4.04 2.84
CA CYS A 70 3.09 -4.81 1.60
C CYS A 70 1.81 -5.64 1.54
N GLY A 71 1.42 -6.27 2.66
CA GLY A 71 0.19 -7.04 2.78
C GLY A 71 -1.06 -6.17 2.60
N ILE A 72 -1.09 -5.00 3.26
CA ILE A 72 -2.18 -4.02 3.14
C ILE A 72 -2.32 -3.54 1.69
N GLY A 73 -1.22 -3.11 1.05
CA GLY A 73 -1.24 -2.65 -0.34
C GLY A 73 -1.74 -3.71 -1.31
N LYS A 74 -1.35 -4.98 -1.13
CA LYS A 74 -1.88 -6.12 -1.90
C LYS A 74 -3.37 -6.34 -1.68
N ALA A 75 -3.83 -6.27 -0.43
CA ALA A 75 -5.25 -6.42 -0.10
C ALA A 75 -6.10 -5.33 -0.77
N HIS A 76 -5.67 -4.07 -0.74
CA HIS A 76 -6.36 -2.99 -1.44
C HIS A 76 -6.37 -3.18 -2.96
N SER A 77 -5.24 -3.59 -3.56
CA SER A 77 -5.16 -3.89 -5.00
C SER A 77 -6.15 -5.00 -5.40
N LEU A 78 -6.28 -6.05 -4.59
CA LEU A 78 -7.23 -7.13 -4.82
C LEU A 78 -8.68 -6.64 -4.67
N MET A 79 -8.97 -5.85 -3.64
CA MET A 79 -10.30 -5.29 -3.40
C MET A 79 -10.75 -4.41 -4.56
N LEU A 80 -9.85 -3.57 -5.11
CA LEU A 80 -10.14 -2.78 -6.31
C LEU A 80 -10.52 -3.67 -7.50
N LYS A 81 -9.73 -4.73 -7.77
CA LYS A 81 -10.03 -5.67 -8.87
C LYS A 81 -11.40 -6.33 -8.68
N VAL A 82 -11.69 -6.82 -7.48
CA VAL A 82 -12.99 -7.42 -7.17
C VAL A 82 -14.13 -6.42 -7.39
N ASN A 83 -14.00 -5.18 -6.91
CA ASN A 83 -15.00 -4.14 -7.13
C ASN A 83 -15.22 -3.87 -8.63
N THR A 84 -14.15 -3.73 -9.42
CA THR A 84 -14.30 -3.51 -10.87
C THR A 84 -14.99 -4.67 -11.57
N HIS A 85 -14.76 -5.92 -11.15
CA HIS A 85 -15.46 -7.08 -11.69
C HIS A 85 -16.94 -7.11 -11.28
N ILE A 86 -17.24 -6.71 -10.05
CA ILE A 86 -18.61 -6.63 -9.53
C ILE A 86 -19.40 -5.53 -10.26
N GLU A 87 -18.80 -4.35 -10.46
CA GLU A 87 -19.41 -3.24 -11.20
C GLU A 87 -19.65 -3.57 -12.68
N ALA A 88 -18.77 -4.38 -13.27
CA ALA A 88 -18.94 -4.88 -14.63
C ALA A 88 -20.02 -5.98 -14.76
N ALA A 89 -20.40 -6.62 -13.65
CA ALA A 89 -21.50 -7.59 -13.64
C ALA A 89 -22.87 -6.86 -13.70
N ASP A 90 -23.89 -7.55 -14.21
CA ASP A 90 -25.25 -7.02 -14.33
C ASP A 90 -25.70 -6.35 -13.00
N PRO A 91 -26.13 -5.07 -13.01
CA PRO A 91 -26.60 -4.35 -11.82
C PRO A 91 -27.67 -5.09 -11.01
N ILE A 92 -28.47 -5.95 -11.66
CA ILE A 92 -29.46 -6.80 -11.01
C ILE A 92 -28.78 -7.85 -10.12
N ASN A 93 -27.71 -8.48 -10.60
CA ASN A 93 -26.95 -9.47 -9.84
C ASN A 93 -26.21 -8.83 -8.67
N LEU A 94 -25.68 -7.61 -8.85
CA LEU A 94 -25.07 -6.85 -7.76
C LEU A 94 -26.08 -6.53 -6.65
N LYS A 95 -27.28 -6.07 -7.03
CA LYS A 95 -28.36 -5.80 -6.07
C LYS A 95 -28.74 -7.05 -5.28
N CYS A 96 -28.94 -8.19 -5.95
CA CYS A 96 -29.22 -9.47 -5.27
C CYS A 96 -28.11 -9.89 -4.30
N LEU A 97 -26.83 -9.67 -4.64
CA LEU A 97 -25.71 -9.97 -3.76
C LEU A 97 -25.67 -9.09 -2.51
N LEU A 98 -25.97 -7.79 -2.65
CA LEU A 98 -26.05 -6.86 -1.53
C LEU A 98 -27.23 -7.19 -0.61
N ASP A 99 -28.40 -7.43 -1.19
CA ASP A 99 -29.60 -7.84 -0.47
C ASP A 99 -29.37 -9.16 0.29
N TRP A 100 -28.66 -10.13 -0.30
CA TRP A 100 -28.28 -11.36 0.40
C TRP A 100 -27.31 -11.11 1.55
N LYS A 101 -26.30 -10.24 1.35
CA LYS A 101 -25.31 -9.92 2.38
C LYS A 101 -25.93 -9.21 3.58
N GLU A 102 -26.86 -8.29 3.37
CA GLU A 102 -27.56 -7.59 4.46
C GLU A 102 -28.44 -8.53 5.29
N ASN A 103 -29.00 -9.57 4.65
CA ASN A 103 -29.94 -10.49 5.29
C ASN A 103 -29.31 -11.79 5.79
N ARG A 104 -28.01 -12.04 5.53
CA ARG A 104 -27.36 -13.20 6.16
C ARG A 104 -27.10 -12.87 7.63
N SER A 105 -27.77 -13.60 8.50
CA SER A 105 -27.40 -13.61 9.92
C SER A 105 -26.01 -14.21 10.03
N ASP A 106 -25.07 -13.47 10.62
CA ASP A 106 -23.79 -14.02 11.07
C ASP A 106 -24.06 -14.94 12.27
N THR A 107 -24.49 -16.16 11.99
CA THR A 107 -24.51 -17.28 12.96
C THR A 107 -23.14 -17.89 13.10
#